data_AF-A0A9D6HWE6-F1
#
_entry.id   AF-A0A9D6HWE6-F1
#
_cell.length_a   1.000
_cell.length_b   1.000
_cell.length_c   1.000
_cell.angle_alpha   90.00
_cell.angle_beta   90.00
_cell.angle_gamma   90.00
#
_symmetry.space_group_name_H-M   'P 1'
#
loop_
_entity.id
_entity.type
_entity.pdbx_description
1 polymer ?
#
loop_
_entity_poly.entity_id
_entity_poly.type
_entity_poly.pdbx_seq_one_letter_code
_entity_poly.pdbx_strand_id
1 'polypeptide(L)'
;MSAEQNKTLARRVPEEVFNKGNLQLIDELFAPDFVDHWRMPGLAPGREGVQQIVTILRSAFPDLHYVVEHALAEEDKVVLRILCHGTHFGTFMGIPPTGKPVSWTETHLARCSGGKIVEHWSNIDEQGLMQQLGVAPLVEKMAGNGAKMGALAYAPMSASLPKIGDYATDFTAATTLSLEMKFHEWQGNNWVVLFSHPADFTPICATELTEFARRVNDFEKIQTRIIGISVDSIHAHLAWVQNLKEKLGIEIPFPLIADSDMRVSRLYGMIHPGASSTATVRALFVIDPKKTIRAIIYYPMNAGRNVDEVLRLVTALQTADRHAVALPVNWKPGDKVVVPAPKQMKDVQDRFGHKEYEMKDFYLCYKNLEKEKVLTGV
;
A
#
# COMPACT_ATOMS: atom_id res chain seq x y z
N MET A 1 -13.23 -3.10 37.09
CA MET A 1 -13.68 -2.57 35.79
C MET A 1 -13.86 -3.72 34.82
N SER A 2 -14.71 -3.58 33.81
CA SER A 2 -14.78 -4.56 32.74
C SER A 2 -13.55 -4.50 31.83
N ALA A 3 -13.25 -5.59 31.12
CA ALA A 3 -12.16 -5.66 30.16
C ALA A 3 -12.27 -4.56 29.06
N GLU A 4 -13.48 -4.23 28.61
CA GLU A 4 -13.71 -3.14 27.64
C GLU A 4 -13.46 -1.74 28.21
N GLN A 5 -13.77 -1.52 29.49
CA GLN A 5 -13.42 -0.27 30.18
C GLN A 5 -11.90 -0.14 30.34
N ASN A 6 -11.21 -1.23 30.66
CA ASN A 6 -9.74 -1.25 30.75
C ASN A 6 -9.12 -0.99 29.37
N LYS A 7 -9.66 -1.61 28.31
CA LYS A 7 -9.23 -1.39 26.93
C LYS A 7 -9.39 0.08 26.52
N THR A 8 -10.54 0.67 26.83
CA THR A 8 -10.81 2.09 26.58
C THR A 8 -9.82 2.99 27.32
N LEU A 9 -9.57 2.71 28.61
CA LEU A 9 -8.59 3.44 29.42
C LEU A 9 -7.19 3.39 28.81
N ALA A 10 -6.70 2.20 28.46
CA ALA A 10 -5.35 2.00 27.93
C ALA A 10 -5.16 2.68 26.57
N ARG A 11 -6.17 2.68 25.69
CA ARG A 11 -6.10 3.33 24.36
C ARG A 11 -5.92 4.85 24.43
N ARG A 12 -6.38 5.49 25.51
CA ARG A 12 -6.19 6.93 25.70
C ARG A 12 -4.72 7.32 25.82
N VAL A 13 -3.84 6.41 26.25
CA VAL A 13 -2.40 6.68 26.35
C VAL A 13 -1.80 7.02 24.97
N PRO A 14 -1.79 6.12 23.97
CA PRO A 14 -1.27 6.46 22.65
C PRO A 14 -2.09 7.56 21.95
N GLU A 15 -3.42 7.54 22.07
CA GLU A 15 -4.31 8.43 21.32
C GLU A 15 -4.35 9.87 21.84
N GLU A 16 -4.14 10.08 23.15
CA GLU A 16 -4.25 11.40 23.77
C GLU A 16 -2.95 11.88 24.40
N VAL A 17 -2.21 11.01 25.09
CA VAL A 17 -0.94 11.41 25.71
C VAL A 17 0.14 11.55 24.64
N PHE A 18 0.38 10.52 23.84
CA PHE A 18 1.46 10.55 22.84
C PHE A 18 1.09 11.36 21.59
N ASN A 19 -0.06 11.08 20.97
CA ASN A 19 -0.49 11.76 19.74
C ASN A 19 -0.77 13.25 19.92
N LYS A 20 -1.41 13.64 21.03
CA LYS A 20 -1.76 15.05 21.30
C LYS A 20 -0.77 15.75 22.23
N GLY A 21 0.19 15.02 22.82
CA GLY A 21 1.13 15.59 23.79
C GLY A 21 0.46 16.00 25.11
N ASN A 22 -0.69 15.42 25.47
CA ASN A 22 -1.45 15.85 26.64
C ASN A 22 -0.90 15.22 27.94
N LEU A 23 0.18 15.82 28.46
CA LEU A 23 0.86 15.34 29.67
C LEU A 23 -0.02 15.40 30.94
N GLN A 24 -1.06 16.24 30.95
CA GLN A 24 -1.96 16.42 32.10
C GLN A 24 -2.80 15.15 32.36
N LEU A 25 -3.00 14.31 31.34
CA LEU A 25 -3.73 13.05 31.48
C LEU A 25 -2.92 11.97 32.21
N ILE A 26 -1.61 12.15 32.42
CA ILE A 26 -0.77 11.11 33.04
C ILE A 26 -1.20 10.83 34.48
N ASP A 27 -1.56 11.86 35.25
CA ASP A 27 -2.05 11.68 36.62
C ASP A 27 -3.44 11.04 36.68
N GLU A 28 -4.24 11.25 35.64
CA GLU A 28 -5.55 10.65 35.46
C GLU A 28 -5.43 9.16 35.09
N LEU A 29 -4.55 8.82 34.15
CA LEU A 29 -4.49 7.49 33.53
C LEU A 29 -3.64 6.50 34.30
N PHE A 30 -2.56 6.94 34.93
CA PHE A 30 -1.62 6.06 35.66
C PHE A 30 -1.85 6.15 37.16
N ALA A 31 -1.55 5.09 37.92
CA ALA A 31 -1.59 5.10 39.38
C ALA A 31 -0.38 5.83 39.98
N PRO A 32 -0.45 6.36 41.23
CA PRO A 32 0.69 7.06 41.84
C PRO A 32 1.89 6.12 42.06
N ASP A 33 1.60 4.87 42.35
CA ASP A 33 2.53 3.75 42.55
C ASP A 33 2.73 2.91 41.28
N PHE A 34 2.41 3.47 40.11
CA PHE A 34 2.56 2.82 38.82
C PHE A 34 4.00 2.31 38.60
N VAL A 35 4.11 1.03 38.22
CA VAL A 35 5.39 0.38 37.92
C VAL A 35 5.55 0.19 36.41
N ASP A 36 6.63 0.74 35.87
CA ASP A 36 7.01 0.55 34.47
C ASP A 36 8.21 -0.40 34.36
N HIS A 37 8.02 -1.54 33.70
CA HIS A 37 9.04 -2.58 33.55
C HIS A 37 9.93 -2.40 32.33
N TRP A 38 9.54 -1.53 31.38
CA TRP A 38 10.40 -1.12 30.28
C TRP A 38 10.63 0.38 30.39
N ARG A 39 11.90 0.77 30.55
CA ARG A 39 12.26 2.17 30.76
C ARG A 39 13.51 2.47 29.95
N MET A 40 13.45 3.52 29.16
CA MET A 40 14.62 4.05 28.49
C MET A 40 15.70 4.42 29.52
N PRO A 41 16.95 3.98 29.35
CA PRO A 41 18.03 4.30 30.28
C PRO A 41 18.15 5.81 30.53
N GLY A 42 18.21 6.19 31.81
CA GLY A 42 18.33 7.60 32.23
C GLY A 42 17.02 8.30 32.57
N LEU A 43 15.86 7.69 32.30
CA LEU A 43 14.57 8.27 32.70
C LEU A 43 14.20 7.98 34.16
N ALA A 44 13.42 8.88 34.74
CA ALA A 44 12.81 8.70 36.06
C ALA A 44 11.84 7.49 36.05
N PRO A 45 11.64 6.79 37.18
CA PRO A 45 10.61 5.75 37.27
C PRO A 45 9.20 6.35 37.29
N GLY A 46 8.20 5.52 37.00
CA GLY A 46 6.78 5.88 37.15
C GLY A 46 6.33 7.00 36.22
N ARG A 47 5.35 7.80 36.67
CA ARG A 47 4.68 8.85 35.87
C ARG A 47 5.63 9.91 35.31
N GLU A 48 6.65 10.29 36.06
CA GLU A 48 7.64 11.28 35.61
C GLU A 48 8.41 10.77 34.38
N GLY A 49 8.79 9.47 34.38
CA GLY A 49 9.41 8.83 33.22
C GLY A 49 8.51 8.87 31.98
N VAL A 50 7.20 8.65 32.16
CA VAL A 50 6.22 8.75 31.07
C VAL A 50 6.14 10.17 30.50
N GLN A 51 6.18 11.21 31.35
CA GLN A 51 6.21 12.60 30.89
C GLN A 51 7.49 12.91 30.09
N GLN A 52 8.63 12.42 30.56
CA GLN A 52 9.92 12.63 29.91
C GLN A 52 9.95 11.96 28.53
N ILE A 53 9.53 10.69 28.41
CA ILE A 53 9.58 9.98 27.13
C ILE A 53 8.64 10.59 26.08
N VAL A 54 7.43 11.02 26.47
CA VAL A 54 6.49 11.70 25.56
C VAL A 54 7.11 12.99 25.04
N THR A 55 7.76 13.75 25.92
CA THR A 55 8.43 15.01 25.56
C THR A 55 9.60 14.75 24.60
N ILE A 56 10.44 13.77 24.89
CA ILE A 56 11.58 13.37 24.05
C ILE A 56 11.10 12.96 22.65
N LEU A 57 10.13 12.05 22.56
CA LEU A 57 9.64 11.54 21.29
C LEU A 57 8.98 12.63 20.45
N ARG A 58 8.14 13.49 21.03
CA ARG A 58 7.51 14.59 20.28
C ARG A 58 8.50 15.69 19.88
N SER A 59 9.59 15.84 20.61
CA SER A 59 10.66 16.77 20.24
C SER A 59 11.50 16.22 19.08
N ALA A 60 11.82 14.92 19.11
CA ALA A 60 12.54 14.22 18.05
C ALA A 60 11.72 14.06 16.76
N PHE A 61 10.42 13.79 16.92
CA PHE A 61 9.45 13.53 15.85
C PHE A 61 8.24 14.47 16.01
N PRO A 62 8.29 15.71 15.49
CA PRO A 62 7.21 16.68 15.67
C PRO A 62 5.83 16.24 15.11
N ASP A 63 5.84 15.38 14.10
CA ASP A 63 4.70 14.74 13.44
C ASP A 63 4.43 13.31 13.96
N LEU A 64 4.91 12.98 15.17
CA LEU A 64 4.71 11.68 15.81
C LEU A 64 3.23 11.27 15.84
N HIS A 65 2.96 10.06 15.39
CA HIS A 65 1.63 9.48 15.40
C HIS A 65 1.66 7.98 15.69
N TYR A 66 0.86 7.59 16.67
CA TYR A 66 0.60 6.25 17.17
C TYR A 66 -0.73 5.77 16.62
N VAL A 67 -0.71 4.60 16.00
CA VAL A 67 -1.90 3.89 15.51
C VAL A 67 -2.03 2.58 16.28
N VAL A 68 -3.11 2.45 17.06
CA VAL A 68 -3.42 1.20 17.76
C VAL A 68 -4.01 0.20 16.77
N GLU A 69 -3.17 -0.73 16.29
CA GLU A 69 -3.55 -1.77 15.32
C GLU A 69 -4.41 -2.86 15.97
N HIS A 70 -4.04 -3.28 17.20
CA HIS A 70 -4.79 -4.27 17.96
C HIS A 70 -4.92 -3.86 19.42
N ALA A 71 -6.08 -4.16 20.01
CA ALA A 71 -6.36 -3.94 21.41
C ALA A 71 -7.13 -5.14 21.98
N LEU A 72 -6.45 -5.93 22.80
CA LEU A 72 -6.99 -7.12 23.45
C LEU A 72 -7.07 -6.86 24.96
N ALA A 73 -8.10 -7.35 25.61
CA ALA A 73 -8.23 -7.21 27.06
C ALA A 73 -8.78 -8.49 27.67
N GLU A 74 -8.17 -8.91 28.77
CA GLU A 74 -8.57 -10.07 29.55
C GLU A 74 -8.44 -9.68 31.02
N GLU A 75 -9.57 -9.73 31.74
CA GLU A 75 -9.67 -9.32 33.13
C GLU A 75 -9.09 -7.91 33.39
N ASP A 76 -7.99 -7.84 34.13
CA ASP A 76 -7.29 -6.62 34.52
C ASP A 76 -6.15 -6.24 33.55
N LYS A 77 -5.89 -7.02 32.49
CA LYS A 77 -4.79 -6.82 31.55
C LYS A 77 -5.28 -6.37 30.19
N VAL A 78 -4.52 -5.46 29.58
CA VAL A 78 -4.76 -4.96 28.23
C VAL A 78 -3.48 -5.04 27.43
N VAL A 79 -3.54 -5.65 26.26
CA VAL A 79 -2.45 -5.68 25.28
C VAL A 79 -2.80 -4.75 24.13
N LEU A 80 -1.89 -3.81 23.84
CA LEU A 80 -1.96 -2.93 22.67
C LEU A 80 -0.81 -3.26 21.74
N ARG A 81 -1.12 -3.51 20.46
CA ARG A 81 -0.13 -3.50 19.37
C ARG A 81 -0.24 -2.18 18.64
N ILE A 82 0.89 -1.50 18.49
CA ILE A 82 0.94 -0.13 17.99
C ILE A 82 1.95 -0.03 16.84
N LEU A 83 1.55 0.68 15.80
CA LEU A 83 2.44 1.20 14.76
C LEU A 83 2.66 2.70 15.03
N CYS A 84 3.92 3.09 15.13
CA CYS A 84 4.34 4.48 15.32
C CYS A 84 4.98 4.99 14.02
N HIS A 85 4.69 6.23 13.65
CA HIS A 85 5.38 6.91 12.55
C HIS A 85 5.71 8.37 12.90
N GLY A 86 6.76 8.89 12.27
CA GLY A 86 7.17 10.28 12.40
C GLY A 86 8.40 10.59 11.56
N THR A 87 8.77 11.86 11.50
CA THR A 87 9.91 12.38 10.75
C THR A 87 10.95 12.92 11.71
N HIS A 88 12.18 12.43 11.60
CA HIS A 88 13.24 12.74 12.57
C HIS A 88 13.82 14.16 12.36
N PHE A 89 13.20 15.16 13.00
CA PHE A 89 13.57 16.57 12.92
C PHE A 89 14.21 17.15 14.19
N GLY A 90 14.07 16.49 15.33
CA GLY A 90 14.80 16.82 16.55
C GLY A 90 15.96 15.87 16.81
N THR A 91 16.70 16.11 17.89
CA THR A 91 17.71 15.17 18.38
C THR A 91 17.03 14.04 19.14
N PHE A 92 17.35 12.79 18.80
CA PHE A 92 16.86 11.61 19.49
C PHE A 92 18.03 10.80 20.03
N MET A 93 18.14 10.63 21.36
CA MET A 93 19.20 9.81 21.98
C MET A 93 20.62 10.18 21.53
N GLY A 94 20.90 11.48 21.37
CA GLY A 94 22.18 11.99 20.87
C GLY A 94 22.38 11.91 19.36
N ILE A 95 21.41 11.36 18.62
CA ILE A 95 21.41 11.27 17.16
C ILE A 95 20.92 12.61 16.59
N PRO A 96 21.70 13.30 15.74
CA PRO A 96 21.26 14.52 15.07
C PRO A 96 20.05 14.28 14.16
N PRO A 97 19.21 15.30 13.92
CA PRO A 97 18.05 15.18 13.05
C PRO A 97 18.46 14.75 11.65
N THR A 98 17.75 13.76 11.10
CA THR A 98 18.08 13.17 9.79
C THR A 98 17.15 13.65 8.68
N GLY A 99 15.99 14.23 9.03
CA GLY A 99 14.93 14.60 8.09
C GLY A 99 14.22 13.42 7.43
N LYS A 100 14.52 12.18 7.85
CA LYS A 100 13.92 10.97 7.27
C LYS A 100 12.59 10.64 7.93
N PRO A 101 11.58 10.21 7.16
CA PRO A 101 10.43 9.52 7.72
C PRO A 101 10.86 8.17 8.27
N VAL A 102 10.36 7.81 9.44
CA VAL A 102 10.61 6.53 10.09
C VAL A 102 9.30 5.93 10.61
N SER A 103 9.28 4.61 10.73
CA SER A 103 8.17 3.88 11.35
C SER A 103 8.71 2.73 12.18
N TRP A 104 8.14 2.48 13.34
CA TRP A 104 8.52 1.38 14.21
C TRP A 104 7.29 0.82 14.92
N THR A 105 7.43 -0.35 15.54
CA THR A 105 6.32 -1.01 16.19
C THR A 105 6.54 -1.20 17.68
N GLU A 106 5.46 -1.16 18.44
CA GLU A 106 5.46 -1.31 19.88
C GLU A 106 4.37 -2.30 20.29
N THR A 107 4.63 -3.10 21.32
CA THR A 107 3.63 -3.92 21.99
C THR A 107 3.64 -3.59 23.46
N HIS A 108 2.51 -3.17 24.00
CA HIS A 108 2.35 -2.80 25.41
C HIS A 108 1.39 -3.75 26.10
N LEU A 109 1.76 -4.22 27.27
CA LEU A 109 0.89 -4.89 28.21
C LEU A 109 0.69 -3.97 29.42
N ALA A 110 -0.54 -3.58 29.69
CA ALA A 110 -0.91 -2.76 30.84
C ALA A 110 -1.80 -3.56 31.79
N ARG A 111 -1.50 -3.53 33.08
CA ARG A 111 -2.41 -3.99 34.14
C ARG A 111 -3.17 -2.78 34.70
N CYS A 112 -4.48 -2.91 34.80
CA CYS A 112 -5.40 -1.85 35.20
C CYS A 112 -6.09 -2.20 36.52
N SER A 113 -6.13 -1.27 37.46
CA SER A 113 -6.87 -1.41 38.71
C SER A 113 -7.43 -0.06 39.15
N GLY A 114 -8.64 -0.06 39.70
CA GLY A 114 -9.25 1.14 40.27
C GLY A 114 -9.39 2.33 39.30
N GLY A 115 -9.57 2.10 37.99
CA GLY A 115 -9.66 3.20 37.01
C GLY A 115 -8.33 3.63 36.40
N LYS A 116 -7.22 3.01 36.78
CA LYS A 116 -5.87 3.46 36.44
C LYS A 116 -4.97 2.31 35.97
N ILE A 117 -3.96 2.64 35.18
CA ILE A 117 -2.86 1.75 34.83
C ILE A 117 -1.91 1.69 36.04
N VAL A 118 -1.75 0.50 36.60
CA VAL A 118 -0.91 0.26 37.80
C VAL A 118 0.42 -0.40 37.45
N GLU A 119 0.52 -1.04 36.29
CA GLU A 119 1.73 -1.74 35.88
C GLU A 119 1.81 -1.86 34.36
N HIS A 120 3.02 -1.79 33.79
CA HIS A 120 3.24 -1.79 32.35
C HIS A 120 4.49 -2.55 31.94
N TRP A 121 4.41 -3.28 30.84
CA TRP A 121 5.52 -3.90 30.13
C TRP A 121 5.44 -3.52 28.65
N SER A 122 6.59 -3.38 27.98
CA SER A 122 6.60 -3.17 26.54
C SER A 122 7.77 -3.82 25.82
N ASN A 123 7.54 -4.10 24.54
CA ASN A 123 8.55 -4.46 23.56
C ASN A 123 8.48 -3.46 22.41
N ILE A 124 9.60 -2.81 22.11
CA ILE A 124 9.69 -1.75 21.10
C ILE A 124 10.74 -2.16 20.08
N ASP A 125 10.45 -1.94 18.80
CA ASP A 125 11.38 -2.14 17.70
C ASP A 125 12.45 -1.04 17.64
N GLU A 126 13.26 -0.95 18.71
CA GLU A 126 14.36 0.01 18.81
C GLU A 126 15.39 -0.23 17.72
N GLN A 127 15.68 -1.49 17.39
CA GLN A 127 16.65 -1.86 16.38
C GLN A 127 16.22 -1.37 14.98
N GLY A 128 14.96 -1.61 14.59
CA GLY A 128 14.42 -1.13 13.32
C GLY A 128 14.42 0.39 13.25
N LEU A 129 14.12 1.08 14.35
CA LEU A 129 14.23 2.53 14.43
C LEU A 129 15.68 3.01 14.25
N MET A 130 16.64 2.45 14.99
CA MET A 130 18.06 2.82 14.90
C MET A 130 18.66 2.57 13.50
N GLN A 131 18.21 1.54 12.79
CA GLN A 131 18.61 1.28 11.41
C GLN A 131 18.09 2.36 10.45
N GLN A 132 16.82 2.77 10.58
CA GLN A 132 16.24 3.84 9.77
C GLN A 132 16.92 5.20 10.02
N LEU A 133 17.33 5.43 11.28
CA LEU A 133 18.12 6.61 11.68
C LEU A 133 19.59 6.54 11.22
N GLY A 134 20.04 5.38 10.72
CA GLY A 134 21.38 5.21 10.14
C GLY A 134 22.50 5.02 11.16
N VAL A 135 22.18 4.69 12.41
CA VAL A 135 23.17 4.54 13.51
C VAL A 135 23.40 3.09 13.93
N ALA A 136 22.52 2.17 13.54
CA ALA A 136 22.74 0.74 13.70
C ALA A 136 23.03 0.08 12.34
N PRO A 137 23.95 -0.89 12.28
CA PRO A 137 24.22 -1.61 11.05
C PRO A 137 22.98 -2.39 10.59
N LEU A 138 22.76 -2.37 9.28
CA LEU A 138 21.99 -3.43 8.63
C LEU A 138 22.81 -4.72 8.74
N VAL A 139 22.15 -5.84 9.02
CA VAL A 139 22.78 -7.16 9.23
C VAL A 139 23.73 -7.56 8.07
N GLU A 140 23.58 -6.95 6.89
CA GLU A 140 24.48 -7.09 5.74
C GLU A 140 25.97 -6.79 6.04
N LYS A 141 26.30 -5.90 6.99
CA LYS A 141 27.70 -5.47 7.22
C LYS A 141 28.51 -6.35 8.18
N MET A 142 27.92 -7.38 8.80
CA MET A 142 28.64 -8.26 9.75
C MET A 142 29.01 -9.63 9.16
N ALA A 143 28.50 -9.99 7.98
CA ALA A 143 28.83 -11.25 7.31
C ALA A 143 30.10 -11.10 6.45
N GLY A 144 31.26 -11.40 7.05
CA GLY A 144 32.48 -11.65 6.28
C GLY A 144 32.28 -12.83 5.32
N ASN A 145 32.65 -12.61 4.05
CA ASN A 145 32.89 -13.58 2.99
C ASN A 145 31.96 -14.81 2.89
N GLY A 146 31.06 -14.80 1.89
CA GLY A 146 30.84 -16.01 1.08
C GLY A 146 29.44 -16.62 1.03
N ALA A 147 28.42 -16.04 1.67
CA ALA A 147 27.03 -16.46 1.47
C ALA A 147 26.09 -15.26 1.50
N LYS A 148 25.44 -14.96 0.37
CA LYS A 148 24.34 -14.00 0.30
C LYS A 148 23.13 -14.61 1.03
N MET A 149 23.12 -14.48 2.36
CA MET A 149 21.89 -14.64 3.14
C MET A 149 21.06 -13.38 2.85
N GLY A 150 19.99 -13.55 2.06
CA GLY A 150 19.10 -12.45 1.68
C GLY A 150 18.69 -11.66 2.91
N ALA A 151 18.77 -10.33 2.80
CA ALA A 151 18.34 -9.43 3.84
C ALA A 151 16.94 -9.80 4.30
N LEU A 152 16.82 -10.34 5.52
CA LEU A 152 15.60 -10.21 6.30
C LEU A 152 15.50 -8.73 6.71
N ALA A 153 15.26 -7.87 5.73
CA ALA A 153 14.62 -6.61 5.97
C ALA A 153 13.27 -6.98 6.59
N TYR A 154 13.11 -6.68 7.87
CA TYR A 154 11.80 -6.67 8.50
C TYR A 154 11.00 -5.58 7.77
N ALA A 155 10.36 -5.96 6.67
CA ALA A 155 9.35 -5.15 6.03
C ALA A 155 8.26 -4.92 7.09
N PRO A 156 7.78 -3.68 7.29
CA PRO A 156 6.60 -3.48 8.13
C PRO A 156 5.44 -4.32 7.56
N MET A 157 5.17 -5.46 8.19
CA MET A 157 3.83 -6.08 8.20
C MET A 157 3.06 -5.21 9.20
N SER A 158 2.28 -4.21 8.80
CA SER A 158 1.27 -4.20 7.75
C SER A 158 1.38 -2.96 6.84
N ALA A 159 1.91 -3.11 5.62
CA ALA A 159 1.55 -2.20 4.54
C ALA A 159 0.03 -2.36 4.29
N SER A 160 -0.76 -1.34 4.62
CA SER A 160 -2.15 -1.32 4.21
C SER A 160 -2.23 -1.54 2.71
N LEU A 161 -3.15 -2.39 2.23
CA LEU A 161 -3.32 -2.62 0.80
C LEU A 161 -3.42 -1.27 0.06
N PRO A 162 -2.73 -1.11 -1.08
CA PRO A 162 -2.87 0.09 -1.89
C PRO A 162 -4.34 0.34 -2.23
N LYS A 163 -4.72 1.61 -2.33
CA LYS A 163 -6.10 2.02 -2.62
C LYS A 163 -6.15 2.81 -3.92
N ILE A 164 -7.34 2.86 -4.50
CA ILE A 164 -7.60 3.77 -5.61
C ILE A 164 -7.41 5.21 -5.12
N GLY A 165 -6.61 5.99 -5.85
CA GLY A 165 -6.22 7.36 -5.49
C GLY A 165 -4.86 7.47 -4.82
N ASP A 166 -4.28 6.36 -4.34
CA ASP A 166 -2.94 6.37 -3.76
C ASP A 166 -1.87 6.54 -4.85
N TYR A 167 -0.74 7.15 -4.46
CA TYR A 167 0.46 7.18 -5.27
C TYR A 167 1.08 5.79 -5.32
N ALA A 168 1.24 5.23 -6.52
CA ALA A 168 1.86 3.93 -6.76
C ALA A 168 3.32 3.98 -6.34
N THR A 169 3.69 3.21 -5.31
CA THR A 169 5.05 3.25 -4.77
C THR A 169 6.08 2.80 -5.80
N ASP A 170 7.14 3.59 -5.97
CA ASP A 170 8.23 3.28 -6.90
C ASP A 170 9.09 2.12 -6.39
N PHE A 171 9.75 1.42 -7.31
CA PHE A 171 10.66 0.33 -6.99
C PHE A 171 11.68 0.11 -8.11
N THR A 172 12.83 -0.46 -7.74
CA THR A 172 13.80 -1.04 -8.69
C THR A 172 13.69 -2.55 -8.66
N ALA A 173 13.64 -3.21 -9.81
CA ALA A 173 13.62 -4.67 -9.89
C ALA A 173 14.31 -5.20 -11.15
N ALA A 174 14.76 -6.46 -11.08
CA ALA A 174 15.21 -7.21 -12.24
C ALA A 174 14.00 -7.74 -13.03
N THR A 175 14.11 -7.69 -14.35
CA THR A 175 13.08 -8.14 -15.28
C THR A 175 13.70 -8.93 -16.43
N THR A 176 12.86 -9.62 -17.19
CA THR A 176 13.26 -10.30 -18.43
C THR A 176 13.90 -9.39 -19.48
N LEU A 177 13.68 -8.07 -19.43
CA LEU A 177 14.18 -7.11 -20.41
C LEU A 177 15.26 -6.16 -19.87
N SER A 178 15.41 -6.05 -18.55
CA SER A 178 16.45 -5.24 -17.90
C SER A 178 16.74 -5.79 -16.50
N LEU A 179 18.03 -5.93 -16.15
CA LEU A 179 18.46 -6.37 -14.83
C LEU A 179 18.25 -5.32 -13.74
N GLU A 180 18.10 -4.05 -14.13
CA GLU A 180 17.84 -2.95 -13.21
C GLU A 180 16.84 -2.00 -13.86
N MET A 181 15.55 -2.22 -13.61
CA MET A 181 14.46 -1.37 -14.07
C MET A 181 13.90 -0.60 -12.89
N LYS A 182 13.97 0.73 -12.95
CA LYS A 182 13.21 1.62 -12.05
C LYS A 182 11.81 1.83 -12.61
N PHE A 183 10.79 1.51 -11.82
CA PHE A 183 9.42 1.41 -12.28
C PHE A 183 8.87 2.73 -12.81
N HIS A 184 9.05 3.85 -12.10
CA HIS A 184 8.53 5.15 -12.54
C HIS A 184 9.25 5.71 -13.77
N GLU A 185 10.57 5.53 -13.84
CA GLU A 185 11.36 5.90 -15.02
C GLU A 185 10.95 5.08 -16.24
N TRP A 186 10.81 3.76 -16.07
CA TRP A 186 10.31 2.87 -17.13
C TRP A 186 8.91 3.27 -17.55
N GLN A 187 7.98 3.50 -16.62
CA GLN A 187 6.62 3.92 -16.95
C GLN A 187 6.59 5.19 -17.81
N GLY A 188 7.41 6.21 -17.45
CA GLY A 188 7.39 7.52 -18.09
C GLY A 188 6.00 8.16 -18.03
N ASN A 189 5.48 8.61 -19.17
CA ASN A 189 4.15 9.23 -19.30
C ASN A 189 3.04 8.24 -19.71
N ASN A 190 3.31 6.93 -19.68
CA ASN A 190 2.32 5.92 -20.07
C ASN A 190 1.44 5.54 -18.88
N TRP A 191 0.24 5.06 -19.20
CA TRP A 191 -0.51 4.22 -18.27
C TRP A 191 0.19 2.87 -18.11
N VAL A 192 -0.04 2.19 -16.99
CA VAL A 192 0.52 0.86 -16.71
C VAL A 192 -0.56 -0.08 -16.23
N VAL A 193 -0.56 -1.29 -16.80
CA VAL A 193 -1.18 -2.48 -16.24
C VAL A 193 -0.08 -3.31 -15.58
N LEU A 194 0.00 -3.25 -14.24
CA LEU A 194 0.86 -4.10 -13.43
C LEU A 194 0.04 -5.29 -12.95
N PHE A 195 0.44 -6.51 -13.32
CA PHE A 195 -0.35 -7.69 -12.99
C PHE A 195 0.53 -8.82 -12.45
N SER A 196 0.06 -9.49 -11.39
CA SER A 196 0.78 -10.63 -10.81
C SER A 196 0.23 -11.96 -11.30
N HIS A 197 1.07 -12.99 -11.26
CA HIS A 197 0.64 -14.38 -11.43
C HIS A 197 1.29 -15.29 -10.39
N PRO A 198 0.60 -16.37 -9.95
CA PRO A 198 1.10 -17.22 -8.87
C PRO A 198 2.49 -17.82 -9.06
N ALA A 199 2.73 -18.42 -10.23
CA ALA A 199 3.97 -19.11 -10.54
C ALA A 199 4.10 -19.34 -12.06
N ASP A 200 5.34 -19.31 -12.54
CA ASP A 200 5.76 -19.76 -13.87
C ASP A 200 5.47 -21.26 -14.06
N PHE A 201 5.46 -21.71 -15.32
CA PHE A 201 5.21 -23.12 -15.69
C PHE A 201 3.86 -23.69 -15.18
N THR A 202 2.88 -22.83 -14.89
CA THR A 202 1.52 -23.24 -14.52
C THR A 202 0.50 -22.91 -15.63
N PRO A 203 -0.53 -23.75 -15.85
CA PRO A 203 -1.35 -23.68 -17.06
C PRO A 203 -2.17 -22.40 -17.18
N ILE A 204 -2.86 -21.97 -16.10
CA ILE A 204 -3.68 -20.75 -16.14
C ILE A 204 -2.79 -19.52 -16.37
N CYS A 205 -1.62 -19.44 -15.71
CA CYS A 205 -0.68 -18.34 -15.92
C CYS A 205 -0.19 -18.29 -17.38
N ALA A 206 0.08 -19.45 -18.00
CA ALA A 206 0.45 -19.50 -19.42
C ALA A 206 -0.67 -18.97 -20.33
N THR A 207 -1.94 -19.30 -20.03
CA THR A 207 -3.08 -18.75 -20.80
C THR A 207 -3.19 -17.24 -20.68
N GLU A 208 -2.97 -16.67 -19.49
CA GLU A 208 -3.06 -15.22 -19.28
C GLU A 208 -1.89 -14.48 -19.92
N LEU A 209 -0.67 -14.96 -19.74
CA LEU A 209 0.52 -14.30 -20.25
C LEU A 209 0.51 -14.24 -21.78
N THR A 210 0.09 -15.34 -22.42
CA THR A 210 -0.03 -15.39 -23.87
C THR A 210 -1.17 -14.53 -24.39
N GLU A 211 -2.29 -14.39 -23.66
CA GLU A 211 -3.37 -13.48 -24.06
C GLU A 211 -2.97 -12.01 -23.92
N PHE A 212 -2.28 -11.62 -22.85
CA PHE A 212 -1.70 -10.28 -22.75
C PHE A 212 -0.71 -10.01 -23.89
N ALA A 213 0.10 -11.00 -24.27
CA ALA A 213 1.05 -10.86 -25.38
C ALA A 213 0.34 -10.62 -26.72
N ARG A 214 -0.75 -11.33 -27.00
CA ARG A 214 -1.57 -11.10 -28.21
C ARG A 214 -2.21 -9.71 -28.24
N ARG A 215 -2.54 -9.17 -27.06
CA ARG A 215 -3.22 -7.87 -26.90
C ARG A 215 -2.27 -6.70 -26.70
N VAL A 216 -0.95 -6.91 -26.63
CA VAL A 216 0.01 -5.84 -26.29
C VAL A 216 -0.15 -4.59 -27.18
N ASN A 217 -0.33 -4.79 -28.49
CA ASN A 217 -0.50 -3.72 -29.45
C ASN A 217 -1.79 -2.92 -29.23
N ASP A 218 -2.83 -3.54 -28.68
CA ASP A 218 -4.08 -2.85 -28.36
C ASP A 218 -3.92 -1.94 -27.14
N PHE A 219 -3.11 -2.34 -26.16
CA PHE A 219 -2.73 -1.47 -25.02
C PHE A 219 -1.79 -0.34 -25.46
N GLU A 220 -0.83 -0.62 -26.35
CA GLU A 220 0.09 0.40 -26.86
C GLU A 220 -0.64 1.52 -27.64
N LYS A 221 -1.65 1.16 -28.46
CA LYS A 221 -2.49 2.14 -29.17
C LYS A 221 -3.16 3.16 -28.23
N ILE A 222 -3.44 2.76 -26.99
CA ILE A 222 -4.00 3.63 -25.95
C ILE A 222 -2.94 4.08 -24.93
N GLN A 223 -1.67 4.18 -25.32
CA GLN A 223 -0.55 4.61 -24.47
C GLN A 223 -0.47 3.89 -23.11
N THR A 224 -0.70 2.58 -23.13
CA THR A 224 -0.65 1.73 -21.93
C THR A 224 0.42 0.67 -22.08
N ARG A 225 1.29 0.57 -21.07
CA ARG A 225 2.29 -0.48 -20.95
C ARG A 225 1.82 -1.59 -20.05
N ILE A 226 2.32 -2.79 -20.29
CA ILE A 226 2.01 -3.99 -19.52
C ILE A 226 3.29 -4.44 -18.81
N ILE A 227 3.17 -4.91 -17.58
CA ILE A 227 4.27 -5.53 -16.84
C ILE A 227 3.74 -6.63 -15.92
N GLY A 228 4.33 -7.82 -16.05
CA GLY A 228 4.01 -8.98 -15.24
C GLY A 228 4.92 -9.08 -14.01
N ILE A 229 4.48 -9.78 -12.97
CA ILE A 229 5.30 -10.07 -11.79
C ILE A 229 4.94 -11.43 -11.20
N SER A 230 5.95 -12.16 -10.74
CA SER A 230 5.77 -13.26 -9.79
C SER A 230 6.96 -13.35 -8.85
N VAL A 231 6.89 -14.28 -7.91
CA VAL A 231 7.97 -14.56 -6.96
C VAL A 231 9.03 -15.51 -7.52
N ASP A 232 8.93 -15.90 -8.79
CA ASP A 232 9.93 -16.74 -9.45
C ASP A 232 11.24 -15.97 -9.69
N SER A 233 12.31 -16.73 -9.93
CA SER A 233 13.61 -16.17 -10.26
C SER A 233 13.67 -15.69 -11.71
N ILE A 234 14.61 -14.78 -12.01
CA ILE A 234 14.83 -14.32 -13.39
C ILE A 234 15.15 -15.47 -14.36
N HIS A 235 15.85 -16.50 -13.90
CA HIS A 235 16.18 -17.67 -14.72
C HIS A 235 14.94 -18.49 -15.08
N ALA A 236 13.99 -18.61 -14.14
CA ALA A 236 12.71 -19.28 -14.39
C ALA A 236 11.90 -18.50 -15.44
N HIS A 237 11.84 -17.16 -15.31
CA HIS A 237 11.18 -16.31 -16.30
C HIS A 237 11.76 -16.47 -17.70
N LEU A 238 13.08 -16.42 -17.84
CA LEU A 238 13.75 -16.58 -19.14
C LEU A 238 13.47 -17.96 -19.74
N ALA A 239 13.55 -19.02 -18.93
CA ALA A 239 13.24 -20.37 -19.38
C ALA A 239 11.76 -20.52 -19.78
N TRP A 240 10.85 -19.89 -19.04
CA TRP A 240 9.42 -19.98 -19.29
C TRP A 240 8.99 -19.20 -20.53
N VAL A 241 9.47 -17.97 -20.71
CA VAL A 241 9.22 -17.17 -21.93
C VAL A 241 9.76 -17.90 -23.17
N GLN A 242 10.95 -18.48 -23.09
CA GLN A 242 11.50 -19.30 -24.16
C GLN A 242 10.61 -20.54 -24.44
N ASN A 243 10.15 -21.22 -23.38
CA ASN A 243 9.25 -22.36 -23.51
C ASN A 243 7.92 -21.99 -24.19
N LEU A 244 7.31 -20.86 -23.83
CA LEU A 244 6.08 -20.37 -24.44
C LEU A 244 6.30 -20.06 -25.93
N LYS A 245 7.43 -19.45 -26.28
CA LYS A 245 7.81 -19.21 -27.68
C LYS A 245 7.97 -20.51 -28.46
N GLU A 246 8.69 -21.49 -27.93
CA GLU A 246 8.93 -22.77 -28.60
C GLU A 246 7.68 -23.64 -28.73
N LYS A 247 6.84 -23.70 -27.69
CA LYS A 247 5.70 -24.63 -27.64
C LYS A 247 4.42 -24.03 -28.19
N LEU A 248 4.22 -22.72 -28.05
CA LEU A 248 2.99 -22.04 -28.43
C LEU A 248 3.19 -21.02 -29.56
N GLY A 249 4.44 -20.75 -29.97
CA GLY A 249 4.74 -19.78 -31.02
C GLY A 249 4.50 -18.33 -30.59
N ILE A 250 4.41 -18.05 -29.29
CA ILE A 250 4.06 -16.73 -28.75
C ILE A 250 5.26 -16.16 -28.02
N GLU A 251 5.72 -15.02 -28.50
CA GLU A 251 6.74 -14.21 -27.83
C GLU A 251 6.09 -13.31 -26.78
N ILE A 252 6.75 -13.13 -25.63
CA ILE A 252 6.28 -12.24 -24.55
C ILE A 252 7.07 -10.93 -24.66
N PRO A 253 6.46 -9.83 -25.15
CA PRO A 253 7.18 -8.61 -25.51
C PRO A 253 7.32 -7.61 -24.35
N PHE A 254 6.67 -7.88 -23.22
CA PHE A 254 6.68 -7.02 -22.03
C PHE A 254 7.52 -7.63 -20.90
N PRO A 255 8.02 -6.80 -19.97
CA PRO A 255 8.85 -7.28 -18.86
C PRO A 255 8.05 -8.14 -17.87
N LEU A 256 8.71 -9.19 -17.36
CA LEU A 256 8.29 -9.92 -16.16
C LEU A 256 9.26 -9.60 -15.03
N ILE A 257 8.76 -9.09 -13.92
CA ILE A 257 9.53 -8.79 -12.71
C ILE A 257 9.81 -10.10 -11.96
N ALA A 258 11.09 -10.37 -11.71
CA ALA A 258 11.54 -11.42 -10.81
C ALA A 258 11.56 -10.89 -9.36
N ASP A 259 10.57 -11.26 -8.56
CA ASP A 259 10.37 -10.77 -7.19
C ASP A 259 10.62 -11.88 -6.16
N SER A 260 11.77 -12.55 -6.25
CA SER A 260 12.07 -13.73 -5.42
C SER A 260 12.16 -13.46 -3.92
N ASP A 261 12.35 -12.20 -3.51
CA ASP A 261 12.28 -11.75 -2.11
C ASP A 261 10.87 -11.30 -1.68
N MET A 262 9.90 -11.34 -2.60
CA MET A 262 8.50 -10.92 -2.44
C MET A 262 8.33 -9.45 -2.08
N ARG A 263 9.35 -8.61 -2.26
CA ARG A 263 9.32 -7.23 -1.79
C ARG A 263 8.28 -6.41 -2.55
N VAL A 264 8.27 -6.48 -3.87
CA VAL A 264 7.31 -5.74 -4.70
C VAL A 264 5.90 -6.31 -4.54
N SER A 265 5.78 -7.64 -4.45
CA SER A 265 4.51 -8.32 -4.20
C SER A 265 3.90 -7.93 -2.86
N ARG A 266 4.70 -7.77 -1.81
CA ARG A 266 4.21 -7.27 -0.50
C ARG A 266 3.87 -5.80 -0.55
N LEU A 267 4.69 -4.98 -1.21
CA LEU A 267 4.46 -3.54 -1.39
C LEU A 267 3.12 -3.25 -2.06
N TYR A 268 2.75 -4.06 -3.06
CA TYR A 268 1.48 -3.96 -3.76
C TYR A 268 0.38 -4.88 -3.21
N GLY A 269 0.57 -5.52 -2.06
CA GLY A 269 -0.48 -6.35 -1.46
C GLY A 269 -0.93 -7.51 -2.35
N MET A 270 -0.02 -8.14 -3.09
CA MET A 270 -0.27 -9.24 -4.01
C MET A 270 -0.19 -10.62 -3.33
N ILE A 271 0.32 -10.68 -2.10
CA ILE A 271 0.36 -11.91 -1.27
C ILE A 271 -0.83 -11.89 -0.32
N HIS A 272 -1.78 -12.81 -0.49
CA HIS A 272 -2.93 -12.97 0.40
C HIS A 272 -2.75 -14.23 1.24
N PRO A 273 -2.39 -14.14 2.53
CA PRO A 273 -2.04 -15.30 3.35
C PRO A 273 -3.13 -16.37 3.47
N GLY A 274 -4.40 -15.98 3.34
CA GLY A 274 -5.53 -16.92 3.29
C GLY A 274 -5.63 -17.75 2.00
N ALA A 275 -4.87 -17.38 0.95
CA ALA A 275 -4.79 -18.11 -0.32
C ALA A 275 -3.42 -18.79 -0.49
N SER A 276 -2.33 -18.04 -0.29
CA SER A 276 -0.97 -18.56 -0.28
C SER A 276 -0.02 -17.59 0.43
N SER A 277 0.93 -18.12 1.19
CA SER A 277 2.01 -17.35 1.82
C SER A 277 3.27 -17.26 0.95
N THR A 278 3.35 -18.08 -0.10
CA THR A 278 4.55 -18.25 -0.93
C THR A 278 4.33 -17.93 -2.41
N ALA A 279 3.14 -17.48 -2.80
CA ALA A 279 2.81 -17.12 -4.17
C ALA A 279 1.86 -15.92 -4.19
N THR A 280 1.88 -15.16 -5.28
CA THR A 280 0.91 -14.07 -5.46
C THR A 280 -0.47 -14.62 -5.82
N VAL A 281 -1.52 -13.88 -5.46
CA VAL A 281 -2.82 -14.01 -6.14
C VAL A 281 -2.75 -13.39 -7.53
N ARG A 282 -3.83 -13.45 -8.32
CA ARG A 282 -3.89 -12.78 -9.63
C ARG A 282 -4.34 -11.33 -9.43
N ALA A 283 -3.46 -10.50 -8.88
CA ALA A 283 -3.70 -9.08 -8.69
C ALA A 283 -3.45 -8.30 -9.99
N LEU A 284 -4.15 -7.20 -10.17
CA LEU A 284 -3.97 -6.27 -11.28
C LEU A 284 -4.18 -4.84 -10.81
N PHE A 285 -3.26 -3.96 -11.18
CA PHE A 285 -3.29 -2.54 -10.91
C PHE A 285 -3.30 -1.79 -12.24
N VAL A 286 -4.20 -0.82 -12.36
CA VAL A 286 -4.15 0.19 -13.42
C VAL A 286 -3.59 1.47 -12.83
N ILE A 287 -2.44 1.93 -13.32
CA ILE A 287 -1.71 3.09 -12.81
C ILE A 287 -1.63 4.15 -13.92
N ASP A 288 -2.01 5.39 -13.61
CA ASP A 288 -2.02 6.48 -14.58
C ASP A 288 -0.66 7.18 -14.72
N PRO A 289 -0.48 8.09 -15.71
CA PRO A 289 0.77 8.82 -15.91
C PRO A 289 1.23 9.66 -14.70
N LYS A 290 0.30 10.06 -13.82
CA LYS A 290 0.59 10.76 -12.56
C LYS A 290 0.98 9.80 -11.44
N LYS A 291 1.22 8.52 -11.77
CA LYS A 291 1.55 7.45 -10.83
C LYS A 291 0.44 7.19 -9.83
N THR A 292 -0.81 7.51 -10.17
CA THR A 292 -1.95 7.26 -9.28
C THR A 292 -2.57 5.91 -9.60
N ILE A 293 -2.90 5.11 -8.57
CA ILE A 293 -3.63 3.85 -8.74
C ILE A 293 -5.10 4.17 -9.06
N ARG A 294 -5.59 3.67 -10.19
CA ARG A 294 -6.93 3.97 -10.72
C ARG A 294 -7.90 2.80 -10.65
N ALA A 295 -7.38 1.58 -10.65
CA ALA A 295 -8.17 0.38 -10.42
C ALA A 295 -7.30 -0.71 -9.82
N ILE A 296 -7.94 -1.57 -9.01
CA ILE A 296 -7.34 -2.75 -8.39
C ILE A 296 -8.31 -3.90 -8.58
N ILE A 297 -7.83 -5.04 -9.07
CA ILE A 297 -8.63 -6.23 -9.29
C ILE A 297 -7.88 -7.44 -8.73
N TYR A 298 -8.55 -8.23 -7.90
CA TYR A 298 -8.00 -9.48 -7.36
C TYR A 298 -8.80 -10.67 -7.87
N TYR A 299 -8.14 -11.54 -8.63
CA TYR A 299 -8.66 -12.86 -8.98
C TYR A 299 -7.99 -13.93 -8.09
N PRO A 300 -8.72 -15.00 -7.72
CA PRO A 300 -8.11 -16.13 -7.03
C PRO A 300 -7.18 -16.91 -7.99
N MET A 301 -6.34 -17.78 -7.43
CA MET A 301 -5.34 -18.53 -8.20
C MET A 301 -5.97 -19.46 -9.25
N ASN A 302 -7.23 -19.89 -9.06
CA ASN A 302 -7.93 -20.85 -9.92
C ASN A 302 -8.80 -20.21 -11.02
N ALA A 303 -8.87 -18.88 -11.13
CA ALA A 303 -9.66 -18.20 -12.16
C ALA A 303 -8.78 -17.25 -12.99
N GLY A 304 -8.69 -17.51 -14.30
CA GLY A 304 -8.00 -16.61 -15.22
C GLY A 304 -8.77 -15.29 -15.42
N ARG A 305 -8.04 -14.19 -15.60
CA ARG A 305 -8.56 -12.84 -15.84
C ARG A 305 -9.11 -12.71 -17.26
N ASN A 306 -10.09 -11.81 -17.38
CA ASN A 306 -10.59 -11.36 -18.67
C ASN A 306 -9.75 -10.16 -19.18
N VAL A 307 -8.87 -10.38 -20.15
CA VAL A 307 -8.00 -9.33 -20.71
C VAL A 307 -8.79 -8.28 -21.49
N ASP A 308 -9.92 -8.64 -22.11
CA ASP A 308 -10.80 -7.67 -22.78
C ASP A 308 -11.39 -6.67 -21.77
N GLU A 309 -11.72 -7.13 -20.55
CA GLU A 309 -12.20 -6.24 -19.49
C GLU A 309 -11.09 -5.30 -19.00
N VAL A 310 -9.85 -5.76 -18.92
CA VAL A 310 -8.71 -4.90 -18.57
C VAL A 310 -8.55 -3.79 -19.62
N LEU A 311 -8.55 -4.14 -20.90
CA LEU A 311 -8.45 -3.17 -22.00
C LEU A 311 -9.63 -2.18 -22.00
N ARG A 312 -10.85 -2.67 -21.79
CA ARG A 312 -12.05 -1.84 -21.69
C ARG A 312 -11.97 -0.88 -20.49
N LEU A 313 -11.52 -1.36 -19.33
CA LEU A 313 -11.40 -0.55 -18.12
C LEU A 313 -10.38 0.57 -18.27
N VAL A 314 -9.19 0.28 -18.81
CA VAL A 314 -8.18 1.33 -19.08
C VAL A 314 -8.73 2.36 -20.06
N THR A 315 -9.37 1.90 -21.14
CA THR A 315 -9.99 2.79 -22.14
C THR A 315 -11.07 3.68 -21.51
N ALA A 316 -11.92 3.11 -20.64
CA ALA A 316 -12.94 3.86 -19.92
C ALA A 316 -12.32 4.93 -19.01
N LEU A 317 -11.30 4.59 -18.22
CA LEU A 317 -10.61 5.54 -17.33
C LEU A 317 -9.98 6.69 -18.11
N GLN A 318 -9.30 6.40 -19.22
CA GLN A 318 -8.74 7.43 -20.09
C GLN A 318 -9.82 8.31 -20.74
N THR A 319 -10.94 7.71 -21.14
CA THR A 319 -12.08 8.45 -21.72
C THR A 319 -12.69 9.40 -20.70
N ALA A 320 -12.85 8.95 -19.45
CA ALA A 320 -13.35 9.78 -18.35
C ALA A 320 -12.47 11.01 -18.15
N ASP A 321 -11.15 10.79 -18.06
CA ASP A 321 -10.17 11.86 -17.81
C ASP A 321 -10.11 12.84 -18.99
N ARG A 322 -10.09 12.36 -20.23
CA ARG A 322 -9.97 13.19 -21.44
C ARG A 322 -11.20 14.05 -21.71
N HIS A 323 -12.40 13.49 -21.52
CA HIS A 323 -13.64 14.13 -21.95
C HIS A 323 -14.48 14.68 -20.79
N ALA A 324 -14.00 14.56 -19.55
CA ALA A 324 -14.69 14.94 -18.31
C ALA A 324 -16.09 14.31 -18.22
N VAL A 325 -16.14 12.99 -18.40
CA VAL A 325 -17.38 12.18 -18.42
C VAL A 325 -17.31 11.01 -17.45
N ALA A 326 -18.47 10.43 -17.14
CA ALA A 326 -18.57 9.14 -16.49
C ALA A 326 -19.01 8.07 -17.49
N LEU A 327 -18.66 6.82 -17.22
CA LEU A 327 -18.96 5.69 -18.10
C LEU A 327 -20.01 4.81 -17.43
N PRO A 328 -21.15 4.51 -18.09
CA PRO A 328 -22.18 3.67 -17.51
C PRO A 328 -21.73 2.21 -17.38
N VAL A 329 -22.54 1.41 -16.68
CA VAL A 329 -22.33 -0.04 -16.57
C VAL A 329 -22.22 -0.68 -17.96
N ASN A 330 -21.29 -1.62 -18.11
CA ASN A 330 -21.01 -2.34 -19.36
C ASN A 330 -20.59 -1.47 -20.55
N TRP A 331 -20.23 -0.20 -20.34
CA TRP A 331 -19.85 0.72 -21.42
C TRP A 331 -18.69 0.18 -22.25
N LYS A 332 -18.83 0.30 -23.57
CA LYS A 332 -17.81 0.04 -24.58
C LYS A 332 -17.59 1.27 -25.47
N PRO A 333 -16.42 1.40 -26.12
CA PRO A 333 -16.18 2.48 -27.08
C PRO A 333 -17.28 2.59 -28.15
N GLY A 334 -17.93 3.75 -28.24
CA GLY A 334 -19.07 4.04 -29.11
C GLY A 334 -20.42 4.09 -28.38
N ASP A 335 -20.51 3.56 -27.16
CA ASP A 335 -21.70 3.71 -26.32
C ASP A 335 -21.78 5.14 -25.74
N LYS A 336 -22.99 5.56 -25.38
CA LYS A 336 -23.23 6.85 -24.73
C LYS A 336 -22.49 6.95 -23.40
N VAL A 337 -21.97 8.13 -23.12
CA VAL A 337 -21.31 8.47 -21.84
C VAL A 337 -22.25 9.28 -20.97
N VAL A 338 -22.04 9.23 -19.66
CA VAL A 338 -22.82 9.97 -18.66
C VAL A 338 -22.16 11.32 -18.39
N VAL A 339 -22.97 12.38 -18.38
CA VAL A 339 -22.51 13.72 -18.00
C VAL A 339 -22.48 13.81 -16.47
N PRO A 340 -21.35 14.16 -15.83
CA PRO A 340 -21.23 14.20 -14.37
C PRO A 340 -22.32 15.05 -13.71
N ALA A 341 -22.94 14.53 -12.65
CA ALA A 341 -24.07 15.18 -12.00
C ALA A 341 -23.73 16.58 -11.46
N PRO A 342 -24.67 17.54 -11.54
CA PRO A 342 -24.49 18.88 -10.98
C PRO A 342 -24.26 18.83 -9.47
N LYS A 343 -23.49 19.79 -8.92
CA LYS A 343 -23.19 19.88 -7.48
C LYS A 343 -23.93 21.01 -6.75
N GLN A 344 -24.59 21.89 -7.48
CA GLN A 344 -25.32 23.04 -6.95
C GLN A 344 -26.59 23.31 -7.77
N MET A 345 -27.58 23.97 -7.16
CA MET A 345 -28.88 24.24 -7.79
C MET A 345 -28.80 25.08 -9.07
N LYS A 346 -27.79 25.94 -9.19
CA LYS A 346 -27.54 26.68 -10.43
C LYS A 346 -27.26 25.73 -11.60
N ASP A 347 -26.34 24.78 -11.42
CA ASP A 347 -25.99 23.82 -12.47
C ASP A 347 -27.17 22.91 -12.83
N VAL A 348 -28.06 22.61 -11.88
CA VAL A 348 -29.32 21.89 -12.13
C VAL A 348 -30.21 22.70 -13.09
N GLN A 349 -30.38 24.00 -12.83
CA GLN A 349 -31.17 24.88 -13.70
C GLN A 349 -30.55 25.01 -15.09
N ASP A 350 -29.23 25.20 -15.17
CA ASP A 350 -28.49 25.28 -16.44
C ASP A 350 -28.68 24.00 -17.28
N ARG A 351 -28.80 22.85 -16.61
CA ARG A 351 -28.96 21.56 -17.28
C ARG A 351 -30.30 21.40 -18.00
N PHE A 352 -31.40 21.86 -17.41
CA PHE A 352 -32.74 21.76 -18.02
C PHE A 352 -32.84 22.50 -19.37
N GLY A 353 -31.93 23.45 -19.65
CA GLY A 353 -31.83 24.13 -20.94
C GLY A 353 -30.91 23.46 -21.97
N HIS A 354 -30.22 22.38 -21.61
CA HIS A 354 -29.14 21.79 -22.44
C HIS A 354 -29.69 20.84 -23.51
N LYS A 355 -29.80 21.30 -24.75
CA LYS A 355 -30.45 20.58 -25.87
C LYS A 355 -29.68 19.36 -26.40
N GLU A 356 -28.38 19.28 -26.13
CA GLU A 356 -27.52 18.21 -26.65
C GLU A 356 -27.50 16.96 -25.77
N TYR A 357 -28.07 17.03 -24.55
CA TYR A 357 -28.07 15.91 -23.63
C TYR A 357 -29.34 15.08 -23.79
N GLU A 358 -29.20 13.77 -23.84
CA GLU A 358 -30.31 12.89 -23.57
C GLU A 358 -30.53 12.86 -22.06
N MET A 359 -31.44 13.70 -21.59
CA MET A 359 -31.79 13.82 -20.18
C MET A 359 -32.91 12.84 -19.81
N LYS A 360 -32.63 11.97 -18.83
CA LYS A 360 -33.68 11.22 -18.12
C LYS A 360 -34.11 11.96 -16.85
N ASP A 361 -33.14 12.58 -16.17
CA ASP A 361 -33.35 13.48 -15.03
C ASP A 361 -32.13 14.43 -14.90
N PHE A 362 -32.19 15.45 -14.06
CA PHE A 362 -31.13 16.43 -13.87
C PHE A 362 -29.79 15.79 -13.47
N TYR A 363 -29.80 14.65 -12.76
CA TYR A 363 -28.59 13.94 -12.37
C TYR A 363 -28.18 12.85 -13.37
N LEU A 364 -29.07 12.47 -14.30
CA LEU A 364 -28.88 11.39 -15.25
C LEU A 364 -29.05 11.89 -16.68
N CYS A 365 -27.96 12.39 -17.23
CA CYS A 365 -27.85 12.84 -18.61
C CYS A 365 -26.81 12.03 -19.36
N TYR A 366 -27.11 11.71 -20.61
CA TYR A 366 -26.21 11.05 -21.53
C TYR A 366 -25.81 11.98 -22.67
N LYS A 367 -24.61 11.79 -23.21
CA LYS A 367 -24.19 12.37 -24.49
C LYS A 367 -23.51 11.32 -25.37
N ASN A 368 -23.58 11.52 -26.67
CA ASN A 368 -22.84 10.66 -27.62
C ASN A 368 -21.34 10.99 -27.56
N LEU A 369 -20.50 9.98 -27.71
CA LEU A 369 -19.06 10.16 -27.92
C LEU A 369 -18.63 9.16 -29.00
N GLU A 370 -18.07 9.68 -30.09
CA GLU A 370 -17.69 8.86 -31.23
C GLU A 370 -16.60 7.86 -30.85
N LYS A 371 -16.74 6.63 -31.33
CA LYS A 371 -15.81 5.54 -31.05
C LYS A 371 -14.37 5.88 -31.45
N GLU A 372 -14.19 6.61 -32.55
CA GLU A 372 -12.87 7.03 -33.00
C GLU A 372 -12.19 7.95 -31.98
N LYS A 373 -12.88 9.00 -31.51
CA LYS A 373 -12.38 9.92 -30.47
C LYS A 373 -11.99 9.22 -29.17
N VAL A 374 -12.74 8.19 -28.80
CA VAL A 374 -12.43 7.32 -27.65
C VAL A 374 -11.08 6.63 -27.85
N LEU A 375 -10.88 6.00 -29.01
CA LEU A 375 -9.73 5.14 -29.30
C LEU A 375 -8.46 5.90 -29.68
N THR A 376 -8.57 7.05 -30.36
CA THR A 376 -7.42 7.83 -30.84
C THR A 376 -6.97 8.90 -29.85
N GLY A 377 -7.84 9.34 -28.95
CA GLY A 377 -7.52 10.45 -28.06
C GLY A 377 -7.66 11.84 -28.67
N VAL A 378 -8.10 11.94 -29.94
CA VAL A 378 -8.25 13.20 -30.70
C VAL A 378 -9.70 13.43 -31.09
#